data_AF-A0A381YEI7-F1
#
_entry.id   AF-A0A381YEI7-F1
#
_cell.length_a   1.000
_cell.length_b   1.000
_cell.length_c   1.000
_cell.angle_alpha   90.00
_cell.angle_beta   90.00
_cell.angle_gamma   90.00
#
_symmetry.space_group_name_H-M   'P 1'
#
loop_
_entity.id
_entity.type
_entity.pdbx_description
1 polymer ?
#
loop_
_entity_poly.entity_id
_entity_poly.type
_entity_poly.pdbx_seq_one_letter_code
_entity_poly.pdbx_strand_id
1 'polypeptide(L)'
;MSRSSFVSLKFFLLVISLSISCEKNSSKWPTAGWPESTPAAQGMDLAKLSSMDEEFASGKHGYIDGMLVIRNGHVVYSKKYDQDYEAPFRNTNTEPGQYNYYDPAWHPYYKETQLHSMQSISKSVTSAIV
;
A
#
# COMPACT_ATOMS: atom_id res chain seq x y z
N MET A 1 -63.77 10.68 9.32
CA MET A 1 -62.75 9.61 9.49
C MET A 1 -61.48 10.02 8.77
N SER A 2 -60.49 10.44 9.56
CA SER A 2 -59.17 10.91 9.14
C SER A 2 -58.34 9.77 8.54
N ARG A 3 -58.14 9.76 7.22
CA ARG A 3 -57.28 8.78 6.52
C ARG A 3 -56.07 9.41 5.81
N SER A 4 -55.99 10.74 5.75
CA SER A 4 -54.93 11.47 5.05
C SER A 4 -53.68 11.78 5.88
N SER A 5 -53.75 11.69 7.22
CA SER A 5 -52.63 12.02 8.12
C SER A 5 -51.58 10.90 8.23
N PHE A 6 -51.99 9.62 8.10
CA PHE A 6 -51.10 8.48 8.30
C PHE A 6 -50.14 8.18 7.14
N VAL A 7 -50.49 8.54 5.90
CA VAL A 7 -49.63 8.32 4.71
C VAL A 7 -48.46 9.31 4.70
N SER A 8 -48.72 10.57 5.08
CA SER A 8 -47.70 11.62 5.15
C SER A 8 -46.64 11.33 6.23
N LEU A 9 -47.06 10.82 7.41
CA LEU A 9 -46.14 10.50 8.51
C LEU A 9 -45.22 9.30 8.20
N LYS A 10 -45.73 8.27 7.50
CA LYS A 10 -44.92 7.11 7.08
C LYS A 10 -43.92 7.45 5.98
N PHE A 11 -44.29 8.32 5.04
CA PHE A 11 -43.38 8.78 4.00
C PHE A 11 -42.26 9.66 4.58
N PHE A 12 -42.57 10.47 5.60
CA PHE A 12 -41.60 11.28 6.32
C PHE A 12 -40.58 10.43 7.11
N LEU A 13 -41.03 9.36 7.77
CA LEU A 13 -40.15 8.40 8.47
C LEU A 13 -39.23 7.61 7.51
N LEU A 14 -39.69 7.28 6.30
CA LEU A 14 -38.88 6.59 5.29
C LEU A 14 -37.75 7.50 4.77
N VAL A 15 -38.03 8.79 4.56
CA VAL A 15 -37.03 9.78 4.10
C VAL A 15 -36.00 10.11 5.19
N ILE A 16 -36.40 10.12 6.47
CA ILE A 16 -35.47 10.29 7.60
C ILE A 16 -34.52 9.10 7.73
N SER A 17 -34.98 7.86 7.50
CA SER A 17 -34.10 6.67 7.55
C SER A 17 -33.04 6.66 6.44
N LEU A 18 -33.31 7.27 5.29
CA LEU A 18 -32.37 7.38 4.17
C LEU A 18 -31.32 8.49 4.37
N SER A 19 -31.52 9.39 5.34
CA SER A 19 -30.66 10.57 5.53
C SER A 19 -29.55 10.39 6.57
N ILE A 20 -29.49 9.23 7.25
CA ILE A 20 -28.56 8.99 8.37
C ILE A 20 -27.25 8.30 7.94
N SER A 21 -27.13 7.82 6.70
CA SER A 21 -25.86 7.23 6.22
C SER A 21 -25.02 8.25 5.46
N CYS A 22 -24.62 9.31 6.16
CA CYS A 22 -23.41 10.04 5.81
C CYS A 22 -22.55 10.10 7.07
N GLU A 23 -22.03 8.95 7.49
CA GLU A 23 -20.79 8.98 8.26
C GLU A 23 -19.76 9.65 7.34
N LYS A 24 -19.50 10.93 7.60
CA LYS A 24 -18.23 11.54 7.26
C LYS A 24 -17.19 10.73 8.03
N ASN A 25 -16.73 9.62 7.44
CA ASN A 25 -15.48 9.00 7.83
C ASN A 25 -14.48 10.15 7.75
N SER A 26 -14.09 10.67 8.91
CA SER A 26 -12.96 11.58 9.01
C SER A 26 -11.87 10.88 8.23
N SER A 27 -11.50 11.44 7.08
CA SER A 27 -10.48 10.87 6.21
C SER A 27 -9.35 10.40 7.11
N LYS A 28 -9.16 9.08 7.19
CA LYS A 28 -8.13 8.45 8.01
C LYS A 28 -6.80 8.76 7.33
N TRP A 29 -6.37 10.02 7.42
CA TRP A 29 -5.09 10.46 6.91
C TRP A 29 -4.01 9.67 7.67
N PRO A 30 -2.99 9.15 6.97
CA PRO A 30 -2.01 8.25 7.57
C PRO A 30 -0.96 9.02 8.38
N THR A 31 -1.36 9.92 9.27
CA THR A 31 -0.40 10.63 10.13
C THR A 31 0.34 9.66 11.05
N ALA A 32 -0.35 8.62 11.54
CA ALA A 32 0.24 7.54 12.32
C ALA A 32 0.38 6.21 11.52
N GLY A 33 0.17 6.27 10.19
CA GLY A 33 0.05 5.09 9.33
C GLY A 33 -1.38 4.75 8.94
N TRP A 34 -1.51 3.89 7.94
CA TRP A 34 -2.81 3.38 7.49
C TRP A 34 -3.24 2.18 8.34
N PRO A 35 -4.51 2.07 8.75
CA PRO A 35 -5.02 0.87 9.40
C PRO A 35 -4.95 -0.34 8.45
N GLU A 36 -4.87 -1.55 8.99
CA GLU A 36 -4.95 -2.77 8.18
C GLU A 36 -6.40 -3.17 7.91
N SER A 37 -6.61 -3.90 6.80
CA SER A 37 -7.87 -4.57 6.47
C SER A 37 -7.60 -5.80 5.63
N THR A 38 -8.56 -6.72 5.57
CA THR A 38 -8.47 -7.87 4.66
C THR A 38 -8.74 -7.46 3.20
N PRO A 39 -8.19 -8.20 2.21
CA PRO A 39 -8.53 -7.99 0.79
C PRO A 39 -10.02 -8.04 0.50
N ALA A 40 -10.73 -9.06 1.02
CA ALA A 40 -12.16 -9.22 0.79
C ALA A 40 -12.97 -8.01 1.28
N ALA A 41 -12.66 -7.48 2.46
CA ALA A 41 -13.32 -6.29 3.01
C ALA A 41 -13.06 -5.02 2.17
N GLN A 42 -11.95 -4.96 1.42
CA GLN A 42 -11.64 -3.88 0.49
C GLN A 42 -11.97 -4.22 -0.98
N GLY A 43 -12.75 -5.27 -1.23
CA GLY A 43 -13.19 -5.67 -2.57
C GLY A 43 -12.04 -6.12 -3.47
N MET A 44 -11.01 -6.74 -2.89
CA MET A 44 -9.84 -7.29 -3.58
C MET A 44 -9.81 -8.81 -3.47
N ASP A 45 -9.31 -9.44 -4.54
CA ASP A 45 -9.17 -10.89 -4.64
C ASP A 45 -7.85 -11.33 -3.97
N LEU A 46 -7.98 -12.08 -2.86
CA LEU A 46 -6.83 -12.59 -2.11
C LEU A 46 -6.00 -13.57 -2.94
N ALA A 47 -6.62 -14.40 -3.79
CA ALA A 47 -5.89 -15.40 -4.56
C ALA A 47 -4.95 -14.74 -5.58
N LYS A 48 -5.38 -13.64 -6.20
CA LYS A 48 -4.52 -12.87 -7.12
C LYS A 48 -3.35 -12.20 -6.40
N LEU A 49 -3.59 -11.62 -5.22
CA LEU A 49 -2.53 -11.02 -4.42
C LEU A 49 -1.52 -12.07 -3.93
N SER A 50 -2.01 -13.24 -3.54
CA SER A 50 -1.16 -14.36 -3.10
C SER A 50 -0.34 -14.94 -4.24
N SER A 51 -0.92 -15.08 -5.44
CA SER A 51 -0.19 -15.51 -6.63
C SER A 51 0.95 -14.54 -6.99
N MET A 52 0.74 -13.23 -6.83
CA MET A 52 1.80 -12.23 -7.05
C MET A 52 2.89 -12.28 -5.97
N ASP A 53 2.50 -12.50 -4.72
CA ASP A 53 3.41 -12.75 -3.59
C ASP A 53 4.32 -13.95 -3.87
N GLU A 54 3.73 -15.08 -4.28
CA GLU A 54 4.47 -16.29 -4.67
C GLU A 54 5.43 -16.06 -5.84
N GLU A 55 5.00 -15.31 -6.88
CA GLU A 55 5.89 -14.97 -7.99
C GLU A 55 7.08 -14.12 -7.55
N PHE A 56 6.88 -13.14 -6.66
CA PHE A 56 7.98 -12.31 -6.14
C PHE A 56 8.91 -13.10 -5.21
N ALA A 57 8.35 -13.90 -4.31
CA ALA A 57 9.10 -14.76 -3.41
C ALA A 57 9.92 -15.82 -4.16
N SER A 58 9.46 -16.27 -5.33
CA SER A 58 10.20 -17.23 -6.16
C SER A 58 11.45 -16.67 -6.84
N GLY A 59 11.65 -15.34 -6.84
CA GLY A 59 12.75 -14.69 -7.56
C GLY A 59 12.59 -14.67 -9.08
N LYS A 60 11.43 -15.12 -9.61
CA LYS A 60 11.12 -15.12 -11.05
C LYS A 60 11.31 -13.76 -11.72
N HIS A 61 11.11 -12.69 -10.97
CA HIS A 61 11.22 -11.29 -11.43
C HIS A 61 12.51 -10.59 -10.96
N GLY A 62 13.52 -11.35 -10.55
CA GLY A 62 14.73 -10.82 -9.92
C GLY A 62 14.51 -10.46 -8.46
N TYR A 63 15.39 -9.61 -7.92
CA TYR A 63 15.36 -9.25 -6.50
C TYR A 63 14.34 -8.14 -6.25
N ILE A 64 13.25 -8.50 -5.58
CA ILE A 64 12.18 -7.61 -5.15
C ILE A 64 12.23 -7.56 -3.63
N ASP A 65 12.39 -6.38 -3.04
CA ASP A 65 12.50 -6.24 -1.56
C ASP A 65 11.15 -6.31 -0.84
N GLY A 66 10.05 -6.00 -1.53
CA GLY A 66 8.72 -6.04 -0.92
C GLY A 66 7.60 -5.54 -1.81
N MET A 67 6.39 -5.69 -1.30
CA MET A 67 5.13 -5.32 -1.95
C MET A 67 4.18 -4.71 -0.91
N LEU A 68 3.60 -3.56 -1.23
CA LEU A 68 2.60 -2.89 -0.41
C LEU A 68 1.39 -2.51 -1.26
N VAL A 69 0.21 -2.93 -0.82
CA VAL A 69 -1.06 -2.61 -1.47
C VAL A 69 -1.97 -1.91 -0.47
N ILE A 70 -2.39 -0.68 -0.82
CA ILE A 70 -3.30 0.13 -0.02
C ILE A 70 -4.56 0.41 -0.85
N ARG A 71 -5.75 0.22 -0.26
CA ARG A 71 -7.04 0.54 -0.90
C ARG A 71 -8.02 1.11 0.12
N ASN A 72 -8.75 2.16 -0.27
CA ASN A 72 -9.70 2.89 0.58
C ASN A 72 -9.09 3.31 1.93
N GLY A 73 -7.80 3.68 1.92
CA GLY A 73 -7.08 4.06 3.12
C GLY A 73 -6.83 2.93 4.13
N HIS A 74 -6.71 1.69 3.67
CA HIS A 74 -6.28 0.57 4.50
C HIS A 74 -5.11 -0.15 3.82
N VAL A 75 -4.13 -0.60 4.59
CA VAL A 75 -3.16 -1.60 4.13
C VAL A 75 -3.92 -2.91 3.94
N VAL A 76 -3.94 -3.40 2.70
CA VAL A 76 -4.67 -4.60 2.32
C VAL A 76 -3.76 -5.82 2.23
N TYR A 77 -2.50 -5.58 1.84
CA TYR A 77 -1.51 -6.62 1.66
C TYR A 77 -0.12 -6.00 1.81
N SER A 78 0.75 -6.60 2.62
CA SER A 78 2.13 -6.18 2.75
C SER A 78 3.04 -7.39 2.91
N LYS A 79 4.12 -7.41 2.12
CA LYS A 79 5.15 -8.44 2.16
C LYS A 79 6.51 -7.82 2.00
N LYS A 80 7.50 -8.43 2.66
CA LYS A 80 8.93 -8.19 2.46
C LYS A 80 9.55 -9.50 2.03
N TYR A 81 10.55 -9.42 1.16
CA TYR A 81 11.32 -10.58 0.73
C TYR A 81 12.78 -10.27 0.96
N ASP A 82 13.44 -11.13 1.73
CA ASP A 82 14.86 -10.98 2.02
C ASP A 82 15.67 -11.39 0.79
N GLN A 83 16.65 -10.57 0.42
CA GLN A 83 17.48 -10.77 -0.76
C GLN A 83 18.96 -10.83 -0.35
N ASP A 84 19.72 -11.74 -0.97
CA ASP A 84 21.17 -11.81 -0.80
C ASP A 84 21.85 -11.01 -1.93
N TYR A 85 22.04 -9.71 -1.69
CA TYR A 85 22.75 -8.82 -2.62
C TYR A 85 24.29 -9.02 -2.60
N GLU A 86 24.82 -9.68 -1.59
CA GLU A 86 26.26 -9.97 -1.48
C GLU A 86 26.69 -11.03 -2.50
N ALA A 87 25.88 -12.06 -2.69
CA ALA A 87 26.16 -13.15 -3.63
C ALA A 87 26.44 -12.67 -5.08
N PRO A 88 25.58 -11.86 -5.73
CA PRO A 88 25.85 -11.36 -7.06
C PRO A 88 27.03 -10.37 -7.10
N PHE A 89 27.20 -9.53 -6.06
CA PHE A 89 28.29 -8.56 -6.00
C PHE A 89 29.67 -9.21 -6.02
N ARG A 90 29.87 -10.29 -5.24
CA ARG A 90 31.13 -11.05 -5.23
C ARG A 90 31.57 -11.53 -6.61
N ASN A 91 30.63 -11.68 -7.54
CA ASN A 91 30.90 -12.19 -8.89
C ASN A 91 31.15 -11.07 -9.91
N THR A 92 30.94 -9.79 -9.59
CA THR A 92 31.11 -8.69 -10.55
C THR A 92 32.59 -8.32 -10.75
N ASN A 93 33.45 -8.55 -9.74
CA ASN A 93 34.83 -8.06 -9.70
C ASN A 93 34.96 -6.54 -9.93
N THR A 94 33.89 -5.77 -9.67
CA THR A 94 33.89 -4.32 -9.82
C THR A 94 34.41 -3.64 -8.55
N GLU A 95 35.00 -2.46 -8.69
CA GLU A 95 35.46 -1.68 -7.54
C GLU A 95 34.27 -1.33 -6.61
N PRO A 96 34.38 -1.57 -5.30
CA PRO A 96 33.38 -1.11 -4.34
C PRO A 96 33.26 0.42 -4.34
N GLY A 97 32.07 0.94 -4.04
CA GLY A 97 31.84 2.36 -3.89
C GLY A 97 30.41 2.79 -4.13
N GLN A 98 30.08 4.00 -3.66
CA GLN A 98 28.72 4.56 -3.71
C GLN A 98 28.10 4.66 -5.12
N TYR A 99 28.92 4.67 -6.17
CA TYR A 99 28.48 4.74 -7.57
C TYR A 99 28.39 3.37 -8.25
N ASN A 100 28.83 2.30 -7.58
CA ASN A 100 28.64 0.94 -8.04
C ASN A 100 27.30 0.42 -7.51
N TYR A 101 26.31 0.29 -8.39
CA TYR A 101 24.97 -0.19 -8.02
C TYR A 101 24.91 -1.64 -7.56
N TYR A 102 25.97 -2.42 -7.79
CA TYR A 102 26.07 -3.78 -7.27
C TYR A 102 26.67 -3.82 -5.87
N ASP A 103 27.22 -2.72 -5.34
CA ASP A 103 27.83 -2.71 -4.01
C ASP A 103 26.74 -2.70 -2.91
N PRO A 104 26.57 -3.80 -2.16
CA PRO A 104 25.54 -3.97 -1.13
C PRO A 104 25.72 -3.06 0.08
N ALA A 105 26.91 -2.46 0.27
CA ALA A 105 27.11 -1.45 1.30
C ALA A 105 26.41 -0.12 0.99
N TRP A 106 26.03 0.11 -0.28
CA TRP A 106 25.41 1.35 -0.74
C TRP A 106 24.03 1.14 -1.37
N HIS A 107 23.79 -0.01 -2.00
CA HIS A 107 22.57 -0.29 -2.77
C HIS A 107 22.05 -1.71 -2.54
N PRO A 108 20.72 -1.91 -2.53
CA PRO A 108 19.71 -0.85 -2.60
C PRO A 108 19.53 -0.15 -1.23
N TYR A 109 20.05 -0.78 -0.17
CA TYR A 109 20.05 -0.27 1.19
C TYR A 109 21.34 0.47 1.53
N TYR A 110 21.22 1.62 2.19
CA TYR A 110 22.37 2.37 2.65
C TYR A 110 22.99 1.73 3.90
N LYS A 111 24.24 1.27 3.82
CA LYS A 111 25.10 0.85 4.94
C LYS A 111 24.40 -0.01 6.00
N GLU A 112 23.89 -1.17 5.58
CA GLU A 112 23.24 -2.15 6.46
C GLU A 112 21.99 -1.61 7.19
N THR A 113 21.47 -0.46 6.80
CA THR A 113 20.20 0.06 7.30
C THR A 113 19.02 -0.45 6.48
N GLN A 114 17.81 -0.04 6.83
CA GLN A 114 16.60 -0.27 6.02
C GLN A 114 16.25 0.93 5.13
N LEU A 115 17.17 1.90 4.98
CA LEU A 115 16.97 3.08 4.16
C LEU A 115 17.30 2.77 2.70
N HIS A 116 16.29 2.90 1.85
CA HIS A 116 16.41 2.83 0.39
C HIS A 116 16.62 4.20 -0.22
N SER A 117 17.36 4.26 -1.33
CA SER A 117 17.41 5.48 -2.14
C SER A 117 16.05 5.75 -2.81
N MET A 118 15.53 6.97 -2.67
CA MET A 118 14.30 7.37 -3.35
C MET A 118 14.50 7.60 -4.86
N GLN A 119 15.73 7.87 -5.29
CA GLN A 119 16.03 8.22 -6.68
C GLN A 119 15.03 9.26 -7.24
N SER A 120 14.43 8.99 -8.41
CA SER A 120 13.48 9.90 -9.04
C SER A 120 12.11 10.02 -8.35
N ILE A 121 11.80 9.21 -7.34
CA ILE A 121 10.57 9.36 -6.52
C ILE A 121 10.54 10.74 -5.85
N SER A 122 11.73 11.32 -5.56
CA SER A 122 11.87 12.69 -5.08
C SER A 122 11.08 13.72 -5.91
N LYS A 123 10.96 13.53 -7.23
CA LYS A 123 10.21 14.44 -8.12
C LYS A 123 8.73 14.47 -7.81
N SER A 124 8.12 13.31 -7.50
CA SER A 124 6.72 13.24 -7.09
C SER A 124 6.49 13.91 -5.74
N VAL A 125 7.43 13.78 -4.81
CA VAL A 125 7.37 14.50 -3.52
C VAL A 125 7.46 16.01 -3.75
N THR A 126 8.41 16.47 -4.57
CA THR A 126 8.52 17.89 -4.93
C THR A 126 7.23 18.39 -5.58
N SER A 127 6.64 17.62 -6.50
CA SER A 127 5.37 17.96 -7.18
C SER A 127 4.17 18.05 -6.24
N ALA A 128 4.21 17.46 -5.06
CA ALA A 128 3.14 17.63 -4.07
C ALA A 128 3.30 18.90 -3.23
N ILE A 129 4.51 19.49 -3.23
CA ILE A 129 4.87 20.67 -2.46
C ILE A 129 4.72 21.96 -3.29
N VAL A 130 5.04 21.91 -4.59
CA VAL A 130 5.01 23.06 -5.52
C VAL A 130 3.79 23.01 -6.43
#